data_AF-W7Y845-F1
#
_entry.id   AF-W7Y845-F1
#
_cell.length_a   1.000
_cell.length_b   1.000
_cell.length_c   1.000
_cell.angle_alpha   90.00
_cell.angle_beta   90.00
_cell.angle_gamma   90.00
#
_symmetry.space_group_name_H-M   'P 1'
#
loop_
_entity.id
_entity.type
_entity.pdbx_description
1 polymer ?
#
loop_
_entity_poly.entity_id
_entity_poly.type
_entity_poly.pdbx_seq_one_letter_code
_entity_poly.pdbx_strand_id
1 'polypeptide(L)'
;MYTYFLDIIPKLLKFSLKLDNLTKLTDQYWVLVDENISSKIVYIFRDNNELLVSKNGQVERAKWDYLGNDALLIESKDNVTLYRNAFLDEVILVLKADGCEDYACFVNEKNMGG
;
A
#
# COMPACT_ATOMS: atom_id res chain seq x y z
N MET A 1 -18.58 -6.38 -8.81
CA MET A 1 -17.60 -6.23 -9.90
C MET A 1 -16.14 -6.13 -9.40
N TYR A 2 -15.90 -5.98 -8.09
CA TYR A 2 -14.58 -6.13 -7.43
C TYR A 2 -14.06 -7.58 -7.29
N THR A 3 -14.94 -8.58 -7.42
CA THR A 3 -14.60 -10.00 -7.25
C THR A 3 -13.50 -10.46 -8.20
N TYR A 4 -13.51 -9.99 -9.45
CA TYR A 4 -12.46 -10.36 -10.42
C TYR A 4 -11.08 -9.77 -10.09
N PHE A 5 -11.02 -8.57 -9.48
CA PHE A 5 -9.74 -7.96 -9.10
C PHE A 5 -9.18 -8.65 -7.85
N LEU A 6 -10.04 -8.94 -6.87
CA LEU A 6 -9.68 -9.70 -5.67
C LEU A 6 -9.22 -11.13 -6.02
N ASP A 7 -9.85 -11.81 -6.98
CA ASP A 7 -9.46 -13.16 -7.42
C ASP A 7 -8.07 -13.22 -8.09
N ILE A 8 -7.58 -12.08 -8.61
CA ILE A 8 -6.26 -11.97 -9.24
C ILE A 8 -5.18 -11.67 -8.19
N ILE A 9 -5.52 -11.06 -7.05
CA ILE A 9 -4.55 -10.74 -5.98
C ILE A 9 -3.77 -11.98 -5.51
N PRO A 10 -4.39 -13.14 -5.18
CA PRO A 10 -3.64 -14.34 -4.78
C PRO A 10 -2.70 -14.84 -5.88
N LYS A 11 -3.04 -14.62 -7.15
CA LYS A 11 -2.19 -14.99 -8.29
C LYS A 11 -1.02 -14.00 -8.42
N LEU A 12 -1.27 -12.69 -8.29
CA LEU A 12 -0.24 -11.64 -8.26
C LEU A 12 0.76 -11.85 -7.11
N LEU A 13 0.28 -12.20 -5.92
CA LEU A 13 1.13 -12.52 -4.77
C LEU A 13 1.98 -13.77 -4.98
N LYS A 14 1.52 -14.76 -5.75
CA LYS A 14 2.38 -15.89 -6.16
C LYS A 14 3.53 -15.46 -7.08
N PHE A 15 3.38 -14.34 -7.77
CA PHE A 15 4.42 -13.70 -8.56
C PHE A 15 5.17 -12.60 -7.80
N SER A 16 5.05 -12.55 -6.47
CA SER A 16 5.66 -11.55 -5.58
C SER A 16 7.06 -11.14 -6.07
N LEU A 17 7.12 -9.97 -6.68
CA LEU A 17 8.36 -9.23 -6.82
C LEU A 17 8.66 -8.72 -5.43
N LYS A 18 9.77 -9.23 -4.87
CA LYS A 18 10.26 -8.86 -3.55
C LYS A 18 10.29 -7.34 -3.40
N LEU A 19 10.04 -6.87 -2.19
CA LEU A 19 10.11 -5.47 -1.78
C LEU A 19 11.55 -4.93 -1.75
N ASP A 20 12.45 -5.54 -2.53
CA ASP A 20 13.87 -5.21 -2.60
C ASP A 20 14.12 -3.83 -3.23
N ASN A 21 13.11 -3.23 -3.87
CA ASN A 21 13.22 -1.93 -4.52
C ASN A 21 12.34 -0.86 -3.85
N LEU A 22 12.69 -0.52 -2.60
CA LEU A 22 12.03 0.55 -1.83
C LEU A 22 11.98 1.89 -2.56
N THR A 23 12.91 2.15 -3.48
CA THR A 23 12.92 3.34 -4.33
C THR A 23 11.65 3.46 -5.19
N LYS A 24 11.01 2.34 -5.54
CA LYS A 24 9.71 2.35 -6.24
C LYS A 24 8.54 2.69 -5.31
N LEU A 25 8.67 2.43 -4.01
CA LEU A 25 7.66 2.70 -3.00
C LEU A 25 7.65 4.18 -2.57
N THR A 26 8.85 4.73 -2.32
CA THR A 26 9.02 6.05 -1.73
C THR A 26 8.72 7.18 -2.71
N ASP A 27 8.19 8.29 -2.18
CA ASP A 27 7.86 9.52 -2.92
C ASP A 27 6.92 9.32 -4.12
N GLN A 28 6.12 8.26 -4.08
CA GLN A 28 5.00 8.03 -4.99
C GLN A 28 3.66 8.26 -4.27
N TYR A 29 2.61 8.45 -5.06
CA TYR A 29 1.25 8.67 -4.60
C TYR A 29 0.45 7.37 -4.76
N TRP A 30 0.29 6.63 -3.67
CA TRP A 30 -0.40 5.35 -3.64
C TRP A 30 -1.86 5.56 -3.27
N VAL A 31 -2.75 5.51 -4.26
CA VAL A 31 -4.19 5.65 -4.06
C VAL A 31 -4.75 4.32 -3.57
N LEU A 32 -5.36 4.30 -2.39
CA LEU A 32 -6.04 3.11 -1.86
C LEU A 32 -7.25 2.79 -2.75
N VAL A 33 -7.31 1.54 -3.21
CA VAL A 33 -8.44 0.98 -3.93
C VAL A 33 -9.39 0.39 -2.89
N ASP A 34 -10.48 1.12 -2.63
CA ASP A 34 -11.54 0.71 -1.70
C ASP A 34 -12.90 0.78 -2.42
N GLU A 35 -13.90 0.05 -1.91
CA GLU A 35 -15.26 0.06 -2.42
C GLU A 35 -15.95 1.41 -2.21
N ASN A 36 -15.45 2.21 -1.26
CA ASN A 36 -15.99 3.50 -0.91
C ASN A 36 -15.47 4.62 -1.84
N ILE A 37 -16.17 4.82 -2.96
CA ILE A 37 -15.87 5.84 -3.99
C ILE A 37 -15.89 7.28 -3.44
N SER A 38 -16.48 7.50 -2.25
CA SER A 38 -16.70 8.83 -1.68
C SER A 38 -15.46 9.51 -1.09
N SER A 39 -14.37 8.78 -0.85
CA SER A 39 -13.15 9.37 -0.31
C SER A 39 -11.90 8.79 -0.96
N LYS A 40 -11.17 9.64 -1.69
CA LYS A 40 -9.83 9.28 -2.18
C LYS A 40 -8.87 9.32 -1.00
N ILE A 41 -8.26 8.18 -0.72
CA ILE A 41 -7.20 8.06 0.29
C ILE A 41 -5.89 7.81 -0.44
N VAL A 42 -4.87 8.63 -0.16
CA VAL A 42 -3.55 8.57 -0.81
C VAL A 42 -2.48 8.42 0.24
N TYR A 43 -1.61 7.43 0.05
CA TYR A 43 -0.47 7.11 0.90
C TYR A 43 0.81 7.58 0.21
N ILE A 44 1.68 8.25 0.95
CA ILE A 44 2.99 8.71 0.45
C ILE A 44 4.05 8.27 1.46
N PHE A 45 4.81 7.25 1.09
CA PHE A 45 5.93 6.73 1.88
C PHE A 45 7.14 7.64 1.66
N ARG A 46 7.69 8.21 2.73
CA ARG A 46 8.90 9.06 2.68
C ARG A 46 10.13 8.28 3.12
N ASP A 47 11.28 8.63 2.56
CA ASP A 47 12.60 8.06 2.86
C ASP A 47 13.02 8.22 4.34
N ASN A 48 12.45 9.20 5.05
CA ASN A 48 12.67 9.48 6.47
C ASN A 48 11.76 8.69 7.43
N ASN A 49 11.20 7.55 7.00
CA ASN A 49 10.25 6.72 7.75
C ASN A 49 8.91 7.41 8.08
N GLU A 50 8.61 8.58 7.50
CA GLU A 50 7.31 9.23 7.60
C GLU A 50 6.34 8.67 6.56
N LEU A 51 5.11 8.38 6.97
CA LEU A 51 4.01 8.05 6.07
C LEU A 51 3.00 9.19 6.10
N LEU A 52 2.72 9.79 4.95
CA LEU A 52 1.65 10.77 4.83
C LEU A 52 0.40 10.09 4.28
N VAL A 53 -0.71 10.20 4.99
CA VAL A 53 -2.01 9.70 4.57
C VAL A 53 -2.92 10.90 4.30
N SER A 54 -3.20 11.16 3.02
CA SER A 54 -4.12 12.20 2.58
C SER A 54 -5.51 11.61 2.37
N LYS A 55 -6.51 12.11 3.09
CA LYS A 55 -7.92 11.77 2.88
C LYS A 55 -8.69 13.05 2.57
N ASN A 56 -9.19 13.17 1.35
CA ASN A 56 -9.95 14.33 0.88
C ASN A 56 -9.25 15.69 1.18
N GLY A 57 -7.92 15.74 1.07
CA GLY A 57 -7.11 16.94 1.31
C GLY A 57 -6.68 17.17 2.76
N GLN A 58 -7.17 16.40 3.73
CA GLN A 58 -6.61 16.38 5.09
C GLN A 58 -5.46 15.38 5.16
N VAL A 59 -4.31 15.83 5.65
CA VAL A 59 -3.10 15.01 5.75
C VAL A 59 -2.88 14.60 7.21
N GLU A 60 -2.82 13.30 7.42
CA GLU A 60 -2.38 12.69 8.66
C GLU A 60 -0.95 12.16 8.51
N ARG A 61 -0.16 12.30 9.57
CA ARG A 61 1.19 11.75 9.67
C ARG A 61 1.16 10.44 10.45
N ALA A 62 1.74 9.42 9.87
CA ALA A 62 2.00 8.11 10.42
C ALA A 62 3.49 7.80 10.23
N LYS A 63 3.94 6.65 10.73
CA LYS A 63 5.27 6.13 10.49
C LYS A 63 5.21 4.82 9.72
N TRP A 64 6.25 4.54 8.97
CA TRP A 64 6.43 3.25 8.32
C TRP A 64 7.88 2.79 8.45
N ASP A 65 8.06 1.48 8.46
CA ASP A 65 9.39 0.89 8.50
C ASP A 65 9.44 -0.40 7.67
N TYR A 66 10.55 -0.61 6.96
CA TYR A 66 10.79 -1.84 6.24
C TYR A 66 11.70 -2.74 7.07
N LEU A 67 11.13 -3.84 7.56
CA LEU A 67 11.83 -4.77 8.44
C LEU A 67 12.68 -5.80 7.68
N GLY A 68 12.71 -5.72 6.34
CA GLY A 68 13.30 -6.75 5.48
C GLY A 68 12.37 -7.95 5.25
N ASN A 69 12.75 -8.85 4.34
CA ASN A 69 11.99 -10.08 4.03
C ASN A 69 10.49 -9.82 3.70
N ASP A 70 10.21 -8.81 2.87
CA ASP A 70 8.84 -8.44 2.46
C ASP A 70 7.91 -8.10 3.65
N ALA A 71 8.49 -7.66 4.77
CA ALA A 71 7.77 -7.21 5.94
C ALA A 71 7.82 -5.69 6.08
N LEU A 72 6.64 -5.08 6.17
CA LEU A 72 6.48 -3.63 6.30
C LEU A 72 5.60 -3.33 7.51
N LEU A 73 6.09 -2.45 8.39
CA LEU A 73 5.37 -2.00 9.57
C LEU A 73 4.75 -0.63 9.27
N ILE A 74 3.48 -0.44 9.58
CA ILE A 74 2.84 0.88 9.58
C ILE A 74 2.34 1.17 10.98
N GLU A 75 2.79 2.28 11.55
CA GLU A 75 2.36 2.80 12.84
C GLU A 75 1.53 4.07 12.59
N SER A 76 0.22 3.94 12.77
CA SER A 76 -0.72 5.06 12.82
C SER A 76 -0.88 5.53 14.27
N LYS A 77 -1.66 6.59 14.51
CA LYS A 77 -1.92 7.05 15.89
C LYS A 77 -2.62 6.02 16.76
N ASP A 78 -3.49 5.21 16.16
CA ASP A 78 -4.38 4.31 16.88
C ASP A 78 -3.87 2.87 16.93
N ASN A 79 -3.05 2.46 15.96
CA ASN A 79 -2.61 1.08 15.81
C ASN A 79 -1.26 0.94 15.12
N VAL A 80 -0.65 -0.22 15.34
CA VAL A 80 0.53 -0.70 14.62
C VAL A 80 0.14 -1.96 13.88
N THR A 81 0.31 -1.94 12.56
CA THR A 81 -0.02 -3.06 11.68
C THR A 81 1.24 -3.56 11.01
N LEU A 82 1.53 -4.86 11.20
CA LEU A 82 2.57 -5.55 10.45
C LEU A 82 1.95 -6.13 9.18
N TYR A 83 2.54 -5.83 8.03
CA TYR A 83 2.21 -6.42 6.75
C TYR A 83 3.28 -7.44 6.37
N ARG A 84 2.84 -8.64 5.98
CA ARG A 84 3.70 -9.71 5.47
C ARG A 84 3.17 -10.17 4.13
N ASN A 85 4.06 -10.39 3.17
CA ASN A 85 3.71 -10.69 1.77
C ASN A 85 3.12 -9.46 1.08
N ALA A 86 4.00 -8.50 0.81
CA ALA A 86 3.68 -7.33 0.04
C ALA A 86 4.17 -7.48 -1.40
N PHE A 87 3.33 -7.07 -2.36
CA PHE A 87 3.69 -6.99 -3.78
C PHE A 87 3.89 -5.52 -4.11
N LEU A 88 5.01 -5.19 -4.76
CA LEU A 88 5.29 -3.84 -5.22
C LEU A 88 5.79 -3.87 -6.66
N ASP A 89 5.14 -3.09 -7.51
CA ASP A 89 5.66 -2.72 -8.82
C ASP A 89 5.34 -1.25 -9.11
N GLU A 90 5.70 -0.72 -10.28
CA GLU A 90 5.53 0.71 -10.64
C GLU A 90 4.08 1.18 -10.63
N VAL A 91 3.13 0.25 -10.83
CA VAL A 91 1.70 0.54 -10.96
C VAL A 91 0.91 0.16 -9.72
N ILE A 92 1.24 -0.97 -9.08
CA ILE A 92 0.40 -1.59 -8.04
C ILE A 92 1.24 -1.87 -6.79
N LEU A 93 0.66 -1.57 -5.64
CA LEU A 93 1.14 -2.00 -4.34
C LEU A 93 0.03 -2.80 -3.66
N VAL A 94 0.36 -3.99 -3.15
CA VAL A 94 -0.56 -4.81 -2.34
C VAL A 94 0.11 -5.11 -1.02
N LEU A 95 -0.57 -4.84 0.08
CA LEU A 95 -0.12 -5.15 1.43
C LEU A 95 -1.11 -6.13 2.07
N LYS A 96 -0.61 -7.28 2.53
CA LYS A 96 -1.41 -8.23 3.32
C LYS A 96 -1.06 -8.10 4.79
N ALA A 97 -2.05 -7.81 5.63
CA ALA A 97 -1.82 -7.71 7.08
C ALA A 97 -1.51 -9.09 7.67
N ASP A 98 -0.52 -9.16 8.57
CA ASP A 98 -0.09 -10.40 9.19
C ASP A 98 -1.23 -11.01 10.02
N GLY A 99 -1.53 -12.29 9.78
CA GLY A 99 -2.65 -12.97 10.44
C GLY A 99 -4.06 -12.55 9.99
N CYS A 100 -4.20 -11.68 8.98
CA CYS A 100 -5.50 -11.32 8.40
C CYS A 100 -5.65 -11.85 6.97
N GLU A 101 -6.89 -12.08 6.54
CA GLU A 101 -7.21 -12.41 5.14
C GLU A 101 -7.40 -11.18 4.25
N ASP A 102 -7.43 -9.98 4.84
CA ASP A 102 -7.65 -8.73 4.14
C ASP A 102 -6.38 -8.22 3.45
N TYR A 103 -6.57 -7.67 2.24
CA TYR A 103 -5.53 -7.05 1.43
C TYR A 103 -5.82 -5.57 1.26
N ALA A 104 -4.84 -4.73 1.56
CA ALA A 104 -4.86 -3.33 1.16
C ALA A 104 -4.23 -3.22 -0.23
N CYS A 105 -5.02 -2.77 -1.21
CA CYS A 105 -4.57 -2.60 -2.58
C CYS A 105 -4.43 -1.13 -2.91
N PHE A 106 -3.35 -0.78 -3.57
CA PHE A 106 -3.03 0.58 -3.96
C PHE A 106 -2.59 0.63 -5.41
N VAL A 107 -2.86 1.77 -6.02
CA VAL A 107 -2.47 2.07 -7.40
C VAL A 107 -1.74 3.39 -7.44
N ASN A 108 -0.66 3.46 -8.21
CA ASN A 108 0.13 4.66 -8.32
C ASN A 108 -0.62 5.71 -9.16
N GLU A 109 -0.86 6.88 -8.58
CA GLU A 109 -1.61 7.98 -9.20
C GLU A 109 -1.02 8.43 -10.54
N LYS A 110 0.32 8.39 -10.70
CA LYS A 110 0.98 8.75 -11.96
C LYS A 110 0.48 7.92 -13.14
N ASN A 111 0.05 6.70 -12.90
CA ASN A 111 -0.45 5.77 -13.92
C ASN A 111 -1.98 5.84 -14.10
N MET A 112 -2.68 6.72 -13.38
CA MET A 112 -4.13 6.91 -13.50
C MET A 112 -4.53 8.02 -14.49
N GLY A 113 -3.57 8.85 -14.92
CA GLY A 113 -3.78 9.90 -15.92
C GLY A 113 -3.27 9.46 -17.29
N GLY A 114 -4.18 9.00 -18.14
CA GLY A 114 -4.01 8.97 -19.60
C GLY A 114 -4.56 10.25 -20.23
#